data_AF-A0A958SZN6-F1
#
_entry.id   AF-A0A958SZN6-F1
#
_cell.length_a   1.000
_cell.length_b   1.000
_cell.length_c   1.000
_cell.angle_alpha   90.00
_cell.angle_beta   90.00
_cell.angle_gamma   90.00
#
_symmetry.space_group_name_H-M   'P 1'
#
loop_
_entity.id
_entity.type
_entity.pdbx_description
1 polymer ?
#
loop_
_entity_poly.entity_id
_entity_poly.type
_entity_poly.pdbx_seq_one_letter_code
_entity_poly.pdbx_strand_id
1 'polypeptide(L)'
;LINYINENAIAVLLVRSATKARKELIDACPSIKIIGRGGVGMDNIDVDYAKSKGIHVINTPASSSLSVAELVFAHLFSGVRFLHHSNRNMPLDGDTKFNTLKKAYAKGIELRGKTLGVIGLGRIGQEVAK
;
A
#
# COMPACT_ATOMS: atom_id res chain seq x y z
N LEU A 1 -26.31 -4.64 3.94
CA LEU A 1 -25.38 -4.25 5.02
C LEU A 1 -26.12 -3.52 6.14
N ILE A 2 -26.77 -2.38 5.87
CA ILE A 2 -27.53 -1.60 6.87
C ILE A 2 -28.55 -2.46 7.63
N ASN A 3 -29.41 -3.21 6.93
CA ASN A 3 -30.40 -4.08 7.56
C ASN A 3 -29.76 -5.05 8.57
N TYR A 4 -28.71 -5.76 8.15
CA TYR A 4 -27.98 -6.67 9.02
C TYR A 4 -27.37 -5.97 10.24
N ILE A 5 -26.78 -4.79 10.06
CA ILE A 5 -26.20 -4.00 11.16
C ILE A 5 -27.28 -3.66 12.20
N ASN A 6 -28.44 -3.22 11.74
CA ASN A 6 -29.53 -2.79 12.60
C ASN A 6 -30.24 -3.98 13.28
N GLU A 7 -30.55 -5.04 12.52
CA GLU A 7 -31.18 -6.27 13.04
C GLU A 7 -30.34 -6.94 14.13
N ASN A 8 -29.01 -6.90 14.01
CA ASN A 8 -28.09 -7.55 14.95
C ASN A 8 -27.46 -6.56 15.95
N ALA A 9 -27.90 -5.30 15.96
CA ALA A 9 -27.38 -4.24 16.82
C ALA A 9 -25.83 -4.15 16.83
N ILE A 10 -25.21 -4.25 15.65
CA ILE A 10 -23.75 -4.27 15.52
C ILE A 10 -23.15 -2.97 16.05
N ALA A 11 -22.22 -3.09 17.00
CA ALA A 11 -21.56 -1.95 17.64
C ALA A 11 -20.23 -1.54 16.97
N VAL A 12 -19.58 -2.46 16.25
CA VAL A 12 -18.26 -2.24 15.65
C VAL A 12 -18.27 -2.67 14.19
N LEU A 13 -17.92 -1.73 13.31
CA LEU A 13 -17.79 -1.99 11.88
C LEU A 13 -16.31 -2.00 11.49
N LEU A 14 -15.81 -3.15 11.02
CA LEU A 14 -14.47 -3.27 10.46
C LEU A 14 -14.53 -3.29 8.94
N VAL A 15 -13.76 -2.41 8.29
CA VAL A 15 -13.76 -2.25 6.83
C VAL A 15 -12.36 -2.38 6.23
N ARG A 16 -12.33 -2.71 4.93
CA ARG A 16 -11.18 -2.54 4.04
C ARG A 16 -11.59 -1.65 2.85
N SER A 17 -10.78 -1.58 1.80
CA SER A 17 -10.92 -0.62 0.71
C SER A 17 -12.26 -0.66 -0.04
N ALA A 18 -12.93 -1.81 -0.12
CA ALA A 18 -14.17 -1.96 -0.91
C ALA A 18 -15.38 -1.30 -0.24
N THR A 19 -15.51 -1.41 1.09
CA THR A 19 -16.65 -0.88 1.83
C THR A 19 -16.48 0.62 2.04
N LYS A 20 -17.50 1.41 1.69
CA LYS A 20 -17.49 2.86 1.90
C LYS A 20 -18.39 3.20 3.09
N ALA A 21 -17.80 3.62 4.21
CA ALA A 21 -18.55 4.09 5.38
C ALA A 21 -18.76 5.60 5.25
N ARG A 22 -19.65 5.97 4.34
CA ARG A 22 -20.05 7.37 4.10
C ARG A 22 -21.16 7.81 5.04
N LYS A 23 -21.45 9.10 5.04
CA LYS A 23 -22.54 9.74 5.77
C LYS A 23 -23.85 8.94 5.77
N GLU A 24 -24.31 8.49 4.60
CA GLU A 24 -25.56 7.73 4.46
C GLU A 24 -25.58 6.42 5.28
N LEU A 25 -24.46 5.69 5.29
CA LEU A 25 -24.33 4.46 6.07
C LEU A 25 -24.25 4.78 7.57
N ILE A 26 -23.51 5.83 7.93
CA ILE A 26 -23.33 6.27 9.31
C ILE A 26 -24.68 6.68 9.93
N ASP A 27 -25.46 7.48 9.21
CA ASP A 27 -26.77 7.95 9.68
C ASP A 27 -27.80 6.81 9.77
N ALA A 28 -27.71 5.82 8.88
CA ALA A 28 -28.63 4.69 8.85
C ALA A 28 -28.33 3.60 9.90
N CYS A 29 -27.20 3.67 10.60
CA CYS A 29 -26.71 2.63 11.51
C CYS A 29 -26.41 3.17 12.93
N PRO A 30 -27.43 3.51 13.73
CA PRO A 30 -27.26 4.17 15.03
C PRO A 30 -26.61 3.32 16.11
N SER A 31 -26.54 1.99 15.94
CA SER A 31 -25.87 1.09 16.89
C SER A 31 -24.35 1.18 16.83
N ILE A 32 -23.77 1.69 15.74
CA ILE A 32 -22.32 1.73 15.53
C ILE A 32 -21.67 2.73 16.49
N LYS A 33 -20.69 2.25 17.24
CA LYS A 33 -19.84 3.04 18.15
C LYS A 33 -18.41 3.18 17.65
N ILE A 34 -17.93 2.22 16.85
CA ILE A 34 -16.56 2.20 16.33
C ILE A 34 -16.55 1.81 14.86
N ILE A 35 -15.78 2.54 14.04
CA ILE A 35 -15.42 2.15 12.68
C ILE A 35 -13.90 1.96 12.61
N GLY A 36 -13.47 0.72 12.40
CA GLY A 36 -12.06 0.37 12.23
C GLY A 36 -11.73 0.09 10.77
N ARG A 37 -10.60 0.62 10.28
CA ARG A 37 -10.08 0.25 8.96
C ARG A 37 -8.84 -0.63 9.06
N GLY A 38 -8.89 -1.78 8.41
CA GLY A 38 -7.71 -2.60 8.11
C GLY A 38 -6.90 -1.99 6.97
N GLY A 39 -6.09 -0.97 7.29
CA GLY A 39 -5.25 -0.23 6.35
C GLY A 39 -4.85 1.15 6.88
N VAL A 40 -3.89 1.79 6.22
CA VAL A 40 -3.36 3.11 6.63
C VAL A 40 -4.25 4.25 6.15
N GLY A 41 -4.58 4.29 4.85
CA GLY A 41 -5.45 5.32 4.28
C GLY A 41 -6.85 5.26 4.88
N MET A 42 -7.60 6.37 4.85
CA MET A 42 -8.95 6.48 5.41
C MET A 42 -9.96 7.07 4.42
N ASP A 43 -9.60 7.10 3.14
CA ASP A 43 -10.33 7.68 2.01
C ASP A 43 -11.76 7.16 1.81
N ASN A 44 -12.06 5.94 2.29
CA ASN A 44 -13.37 5.29 2.17
C ASN A 44 -14.29 5.51 3.38
N ILE A 45 -13.86 6.26 4.40
CA ILE A 45 -14.64 6.58 5.59
C ILE A 45 -14.78 8.10 5.67
N ASP A 46 -15.98 8.61 5.92
CA ASP A 46 -16.17 10.03 6.23
C ASP A 46 -15.77 10.30 7.69
N VAL A 47 -14.46 10.32 7.96
CA VAL A 47 -13.88 10.30 9.30
C VAL A 47 -14.41 11.43 10.18
N ASP A 48 -14.39 12.66 9.67
CA ASP A 48 -14.81 13.83 10.45
C ASP A 48 -16.31 13.77 10.76
N TYR A 49 -17.11 13.29 9.80
CA TYR A 49 -18.53 13.09 9.99
C TYR A 49 -18.82 12.03 11.06
N ALA A 50 -18.20 10.85 10.98
CA ALA A 50 -18.32 9.80 11.98
C ALA A 50 -17.96 10.32 13.38
N LYS A 51 -16.85 11.05 13.51
CA LYS A 51 -16.44 11.65 14.78
C LYS A 51 -17.44 12.68 15.30
N SER A 52 -18.02 13.50 14.43
CA SER A 52 -19.08 14.46 14.82
C SER A 52 -20.34 13.78 15.37
N LYS A 53 -20.57 12.51 15.04
CA LYS A 53 -21.65 11.66 15.57
C LYS A 53 -21.25 10.89 16.83
N GLY A 54 -20.06 11.12 17.37
CA GLY A 54 -19.53 10.42 18.54
C GLY A 54 -18.95 9.03 18.24
N ILE A 55 -18.81 8.67 16.96
CA ILE A 55 -18.27 7.37 16.55
C ILE A 55 -16.74 7.43 16.57
N HIS A 56 -16.11 6.46 17.24
CA HIS A 56 -14.66 6.33 17.24
C HIS A 56 -14.18 5.75 15.92
N VAL A 57 -13.15 6.36 15.35
CA VAL A 57 -12.59 5.92 14.07
C VAL A 57 -11.12 5.59 14.25
N ILE A 58 -10.75 4.36 13.93
CA ILE A 58 -9.37 3.84 14.08
C ILE A 58 -8.87 3.21 12.79
N ASN A 59 -7.56 3.19 12.62
CA ASN A 59 -6.87 2.57 11.50
C ASN A 59 -5.61 1.84 12.01
N THR A 60 -4.81 1.31 11.10
CA THR A 60 -3.54 0.65 11.43
C THR A 60 -2.37 1.53 10.98
N PRO A 61 -2.03 2.60 11.71
CA PRO A 61 -0.92 3.46 11.34
C PRO A 61 0.38 2.67 11.32
N ALA A 62 1.28 2.98 10.37
CA ALA A 62 2.59 2.33 10.19
C ALA A 62 2.61 0.86 9.76
N SER A 63 1.45 0.17 9.67
CA SER A 63 1.42 -1.28 9.44
C SER A 63 2.08 -1.76 8.14
N SER A 64 2.24 -0.86 7.16
CA SER A 64 2.87 -1.17 5.87
C SER A 64 4.19 -0.44 5.64
N SER A 65 4.73 0.30 6.63
CA SER A 65 5.87 1.18 6.39
C SER A 65 7.13 0.41 5.97
N LEU A 66 7.47 -0.66 6.69
CA LEU A 66 8.61 -1.51 6.37
C LEU A 66 8.44 -2.23 5.02
N SER A 67 7.28 -2.86 4.80
CA SER A 67 7.02 -3.59 3.55
C SER A 67 7.09 -2.68 2.32
N VAL A 68 6.64 -1.42 2.43
CA VAL A 68 6.79 -0.44 1.34
C VAL A 68 8.25 -0.04 1.14
N ALA A 69 9.03 0.14 2.21
CA ALA A 69 10.45 0.44 2.10
C ALA A 69 11.24 -0.71 1.43
N GLU A 70 10.97 -1.96 1.81
CA GLU A 70 11.53 -3.14 1.14
C GLU A 70 11.19 -3.15 -0.35
N LEU A 71 9.94 -2.84 -0.70
CA LEU A 71 9.49 -2.79 -2.08
C LEU A 71 10.19 -1.68 -2.89
N VAL A 72 10.48 -0.53 -2.27
CA VAL A 72 11.27 0.54 -2.90
C VAL A 72 12.65 0.02 -3.30
N PHE A 73 13.35 -0.67 -2.40
CA PHE A 73 14.66 -1.24 -2.74
C PHE A 73 14.57 -2.38 -3.75
N ALA A 74 13.54 -3.22 -3.67
CA ALA A 74 13.30 -4.25 -4.68
C ALA A 74 13.15 -3.63 -6.09
N HIS A 75 12.40 -2.52 -6.21
CA HIS A 75 12.27 -1.79 -7.46
C HIS A 75 13.57 -1.11 -7.90
N LEU A 76 14.31 -0.48 -6.98
CA LEU A 76 15.61 0.12 -7.28
C LEU A 76 16.58 -0.93 -7.85
N PHE A 77 16.77 -2.05 -7.17
CA PHE A 77 17.63 -3.14 -7.65
C PHE A 77 17.14 -3.69 -8.98
N SER A 78 15.84 -3.88 -9.15
CA SER A 78 15.27 -4.38 -10.41
C SER A 78 15.50 -3.44 -11.58
N GLY A 79 15.33 -2.13 -11.37
CA GLY A 79 15.53 -1.10 -12.39
C GLY A 79 17.01 -0.96 -12.80
N VAL A 80 17.90 -0.77 -11.82
CA VAL A 80 19.32 -0.51 -12.11
C VAL A 80 20.09 -1.72 -12.63
N ARG A 81 19.53 -2.93 -12.49
CA ARG A 81 20.12 -4.19 -12.97
C ARG A 81 19.30 -4.87 -14.05
N PHE A 82 18.28 -4.21 -14.58
CA PHE A 82 17.39 -4.72 -15.63
C PHE A 82 16.77 -6.09 -15.28
N LEU A 83 16.54 -6.39 -13.99
CA LEU A 83 16.14 -7.74 -13.55
C LEU A 83 14.79 -8.13 -14.14
N HIS A 84 13.80 -7.24 -14.07
CA HIS A 84 12.48 -7.51 -14.64
C HIS A 84 12.55 -7.93 -16.11
N HIS A 85 13.32 -7.19 -16.92
CA HIS A 85 13.40 -7.41 -18.36
C HIS A 85 14.29 -8.61 -18.72
N SER A 86 15.46 -8.74 -18.08
CA SER A 86 16.37 -9.86 -18.32
C SER A 86 15.79 -11.21 -17.88
N ASN A 87 15.12 -11.25 -16.72
CA ASN A 87 14.47 -12.46 -16.21
C ASN A 87 13.31 -12.93 -17.12
N ARG A 88 12.64 -12.00 -17.81
CA ARG A 88 11.58 -12.35 -18.75
C ARG A 88 12.12 -12.83 -20.10
N ASN A 89 13.14 -12.17 -20.65
CA ASN A 89 13.58 -12.44 -22.03
C ASN A 89 14.62 -13.54 -22.15
N MET A 90 15.47 -13.75 -21.14
CA MET A 90 16.47 -14.81 -21.19
C MET A 90 15.86 -16.22 -21.36
N PRO A 91 14.77 -16.59 -20.68
CA PRO A 91 14.12 -17.87 -20.91
C PRO A 91 13.46 -18.03 -22.28
N LEU A 92 13.09 -16.92 -22.94
CA LEU A 92 12.33 -16.94 -24.20
C LEU A 92 13.24 -16.95 -25.44
N ASP A 93 14.32 -16.19 -25.39
CA ASP A 93 15.19 -15.92 -26.55
C ASP A 93 16.68 -16.19 -26.23
N GLY A 94 17.01 -16.59 -25.01
CA GLY A 94 18.39 -16.68 -24.54
C GLY A 94 19.21 -17.78 -25.21
N ASP A 95 18.55 -18.81 -25.73
CA ASP A 95 19.19 -19.91 -26.47
C ASP A 95 19.76 -19.45 -27.83
N THR A 96 19.06 -18.53 -28.51
CA THR A 96 19.39 -18.05 -29.85
C THR A 96 20.04 -16.66 -29.84
N LYS A 97 19.72 -15.82 -28.86
CA LYS A 97 20.13 -14.40 -28.79
C LYS A 97 20.98 -14.07 -27.54
N PHE A 98 21.60 -15.06 -26.90
CA PHE A 98 22.38 -14.89 -25.67
C PHE A 98 23.30 -13.66 -25.70
N ASN A 99 24.16 -13.55 -26.72
CA ASN A 99 25.17 -12.50 -26.80
C ASN A 99 24.56 -11.10 -26.90
N THR A 100 23.45 -10.97 -27.64
CA THR A 100 22.71 -9.72 -27.77
C THR A 100 22.08 -9.32 -26.43
N LEU A 101 21.42 -10.26 -25.75
CA LEU A 101 20.79 -10.01 -24.45
C LEU A 101 21.82 -9.72 -23.36
N LYS A 102 22.92 -10.48 -23.30
CA LYS A 102 24.06 -10.22 -22.40
C LYS A 102 24.59 -8.81 -22.57
N LYS A 103 24.79 -8.37 -23.82
CA LYS A 103 25.26 -7.00 -24.11
C LYS A 103 24.24 -5.94 -23.70
N ALA A 104 22.95 -6.18 -23.92
CA ALA A 104 21.86 -5.27 -23.55
C ALA A 104 21.80 -5.03 -22.02
N TYR A 105 22.12 -6.03 -21.21
CA TYR A 105 22.03 -5.94 -19.74
C TYR A 105 23.38 -5.71 -19.04
N ALA A 106 24.47 -5.56 -19.79
CA ALA A 106 25.81 -5.41 -19.24
C ALA A 106 26.04 -4.07 -18.50
N LYS A 107 25.21 -3.05 -18.76
CA LYS A 107 25.37 -1.70 -18.19
C LYS A 107 24.61 -1.48 -16.87
N GLY A 108 24.42 -2.54 -16.09
CA GLY A 108 23.80 -2.42 -14.78
C GLY A 108 24.63 -1.55 -13.83
N ILE A 109 23.97 -0.85 -12.91
CA ILE A 109 24.63 0.09 -11.98
C ILE A 109 24.56 -0.46 -10.56
N GLU A 110 25.66 -0.34 -9.82
CA GLU A 110 25.69 -0.57 -8.38
C GLU A 110 25.17 0.66 -7.62
N LEU A 111 24.28 0.41 -6.65
CA LEU A 111 23.72 1.46 -5.80
C LEU A 111 24.71 1.99 -4.75
N ARG A 112 25.72 1.20 -4.37
CA ARG A 112 26.71 1.64 -3.39
C ARG A 112 27.42 2.92 -3.89
N GLY A 113 27.51 3.91 -3.01
CA GLY A 113 28.11 5.20 -3.32
C GLY A 113 27.25 6.11 -4.20
N LYS A 114 26.00 5.74 -4.50
CA LYS A 114 25.02 6.64 -5.14
C LYS A 114 24.21 7.38 -4.09
N THR A 115 23.71 8.55 -4.48
CA THR A 115 22.82 9.36 -3.64
C THR A 115 21.37 9.04 -3.97
N LEU A 116 20.61 8.58 -2.98
CA LEU A 116 19.16 8.41 -3.06
C LEU A 116 18.47 9.66 -2.50
N GLY A 117 17.67 10.33 -3.32
CA GLY A 117 16.80 11.42 -2.87
C GLY A 117 15.45 10.88 -2.39
N VAL A 118 15.06 11.21 -1.17
CA VAL A 118 13.75 10.86 -0.60
C VAL A 118 12.91 12.12 -0.44
N ILE A 119 11.84 12.24 -1.23
CA ILE A 119 10.91 13.37 -1.16
C ILE A 119 9.74 12.97 -0.26
N GLY A 120 9.71 13.55 0.94
CA GLY A 120 8.74 13.23 2.00
C GLY A 120 9.33 12.26 3.03
N LEU A 121 9.72 12.79 4.19
CA LEU A 121 10.37 12.03 5.28
C LEU A 121 9.40 11.61 6.40
N GLY A 122 8.21 11.16 6.00
CA GLY A 122 7.26 10.50 6.91
C GLY A 122 7.70 9.07 7.26
N ARG A 123 6.81 8.27 7.86
CA ARG A 123 7.12 6.90 8.31
C ARG A 123 7.82 6.04 7.25
N ILE A 124 7.27 5.98 6.03
CA ILE A 124 7.87 5.21 4.93
C ILE A 124 9.22 5.79 4.50
N GLY A 125 9.31 7.12 4.32
CA GLY A 125 10.55 7.78 3.91
C GLY A 125 11.69 7.57 4.91
N GLN A 126 11.36 7.52 6.20
CA GLN A 126 12.33 7.18 7.25
C GLN A 126 12.78 5.73 7.15
N GLU A 127 11.88 4.76 6.93
CA GLU A 127 12.28 3.36 6.73
C GLU A 127 13.14 3.16 5.46
N VAL A 128 12.91 3.94 4.40
CA VAL A 128 13.74 3.92 3.18
C VAL A 128 15.14 4.50 3.44
N ALA A 129 15.26 5.46 4.36
CA ALA A 129 16.51 6.16 4.63
C ALA A 129 17.41 5.44 5.66
N LYS A 130 16.91 4.41 6.34
CA LYS A 130 17.67 3.57 7.28
C LYS A 130 18.54 2.55 6.53
#